data_AF-A0A651DVU8-F1
#
_entry.id   AF-A0A651DVU8-F1
#
_cell.length_a   1.000
_cell.length_b   1.000
_cell.length_c   1.000
_cell.angle_alpha   90.00
_cell.angle_beta   90.00
_cell.angle_gamma   90.00
#
_symmetry.space_group_name_H-M   'P 1'
#
loop_
_entity.id
_entity.type
_entity.pdbx_description
1 polymer ?
#
loop_
_entity_poly.entity_id
_entity_poly.type
_entity_poly.pdbx_seq_one_letter_code
_entity_poly.pdbx_strand_id
1 'polypeptide(L)'
;MSETETSPAESRFARRLEETGARDPREFYRGLLRDLKEADLEGYEEMVASYRTDVVTPIEDDEGDPLVLWLAFGARVAGRLHPGRAVVVGEDGQATPFAPPPDHRQLLLHLPDDVKTRAIPVGIPADPTPAQAATLDLLVRGRTRLPESA
;
A
#
# COMPACT_ATOMS: atom_id res chain seq x y z
N MET A 1 18.49 19.58 21.57
CA MET A 1 18.26 18.53 20.56
C MET A 1 16.91 17.94 20.88
N SER A 2 15.89 18.23 20.07
CA SER A 2 14.55 17.69 20.34
C SER A 2 14.58 16.19 20.04
N GLU A 3 14.59 15.38 21.09
CA GLU A 3 14.14 14.00 21.00
C GLU A 3 12.67 14.08 20.59
N THR A 4 12.38 13.87 19.31
CA THR A 4 11.01 13.67 18.86
C THR A 4 10.58 12.34 19.48
N GLU A 5 9.86 12.38 20.60
CA GLU A 5 9.26 11.19 21.19
C GLU A 5 8.46 10.49 20.09
N THR A 6 8.95 9.32 19.69
CA THR A 6 8.30 8.50 18.66
C THR A 6 7.03 7.93 19.30
N SER A 7 5.87 8.16 18.69
CA SER A 7 4.61 7.70 19.26
C SER A 7 4.60 6.17 19.42
N PRO A 8 3.84 5.61 20.39
CA PRO A 8 3.72 4.16 20.54
C PRO A 8 3.33 3.44 19.25
N ALA A 9 2.49 4.07 18.42
CA ALA A 9 2.15 3.56 17.09
C ALA A 9 3.36 3.45 16.17
N GLU A 10 4.17 4.50 16.07
CA GLU A 10 5.36 4.51 15.22
C GLU A 10 6.41 3.49 15.70
N SER A 11 6.62 3.36 17.03
CA SER A 11 7.54 2.37 17.58
C SER A 11 7.10 0.93 17.29
N ARG A 12 5.80 0.62 17.45
CA ARG A 12 5.27 -0.71 17.13
C ARG A 12 5.34 -1.02 15.65
N PHE A 13 5.03 -0.05 14.80
CA PHE A 13 5.14 -0.20 13.36
C PHE A 13 6.60 -0.45 12.92
N ALA A 14 7.55 0.33 13.43
CA ALA A 14 8.98 0.14 13.14
C ALA A 14 9.46 -1.25 13.56
N ARG A 15 9.11 -1.67 14.78
CA ARG A 15 9.41 -3.02 15.27
C ARG A 15 8.82 -4.10 14.36
N ARG A 16 7.58 -3.93 13.90
CA ARG A 16 6.93 -4.89 13.02
C ARG A 16 7.63 -5.01 11.66
N LEU A 17 8.11 -3.90 11.10
CA LEU A 17 8.93 -3.91 9.88
C LEU A 17 10.24 -4.67 10.10
N GLU A 18 10.94 -4.43 11.21
CA GLU A 18 12.18 -5.13 11.54
C GLU A 18 11.97 -6.65 11.72
N GLU A 19 10.91 -7.05 12.42
CA GLU A 19 10.58 -8.46 12.67
C GLU A 19 10.22 -9.24 11.38
N THR A 20 9.60 -8.57 10.41
CA THR A 20 9.10 -9.21 9.19
C THR A 20 10.03 -9.06 8.00
N GLY A 21 10.92 -8.06 8.01
CA GLY A 21 11.65 -7.63 6.83
C GLY A 21 10.75 -7.05 5.73
N ALA A 22 9.50 -6.72 6.05
CA ALA A 22 8.56 -6.18 5.08
C ALA A 22 9.02 -4.83 4.56
N ARG A 23 8.66 -4.53 3.32
CA ARG A 23 8.85 -3.20 2.75
C ARG A 23 7.88 -2.21 3.42
N ASP A 24 8.33 -0.98 3.70
CA ASP A 24 7.46 0.07 4.25
C ASP A 24 6.39 0.48 3.21
N PRO A 25 5.10 0.16 3.41
CA PRO A 25 4.05 0.52 2.47
C PRO A 25 3.77 2.03 2.39
N ARG A 26 4.17 2.81 3.41
CA ARG A 26 3.91 4.26 3.48
C ARG A 26 4.68 5.05 2.42
N GLU A 27 5.71 4.45 1.82
CA GLU A 27 6.47 5.02 0.68
C GLU A 27 5.55 5.46 -0.45
N PHE A 28 4.43 4.74 -0.68
CA PHE A 28 3.49 5.02 -1.76
C PHE A 28 2.41 6.02 -1.35
N TYR A 29 2.04 6.07 -0.07
CA TYR A 29 0.83 6.77 0.39
C TYR A 29 1.00 8.29 0.39
N ARG A 30 2.22 8.79 0.60
CA ARG A 30 2.47 10.24 0.57
C ARG A 30 2.14 10.86 -0.78
N GLY A 31 2.46 10.16 -1.88
CA GLY A 31 2.09 10.57 -3.22
C GLY A 31 0.57 10.57 -3.40
N LEU A 32 -0.08 9.45 -3.03
CA LEU A 32 -1.53 9.30 -3.16
C LEU A 32 -2.33 10.31 -2.35
N LEU A 33 -1.93 10.59 -1.12
CA LEU A 33 -2.61 11.57 -0.27
C LEU A 33 -2.42 13.01 -0.80
N ARG A 34 -1.25 13.33 -1.36
CA ARG A 34 -1.05 14.63 -2.02
C ARG A 34 -1.95 14.75 -3.24
N ASP A 35 -1.95 13.73 -4.11
CA ASP A 35 -2.74 13.74 -5.34
C ASP A 35 -4.25 13.77 -5.00
N LEU A 36 -4.68 13.08 -3.92
CA LEU A 36 -6.04 13.17 -3.38
C LEU A 36 -6.38 14.56 -2.88
N LYS A 37 -5.48 15.21 -2.15
CA LYS A 37 -5.71 16.59 -1.68
C LYS A 37 -5.92 17.58 -2.83
N GLU A 38 -5.23 17.36 -3.96
CA GLU A 38 -5.36 18.21 -5.15
C GLU A 38 -6.66 17.93 -5.93
N ALA A 39 -7.07 16.67 -6.01
CA ALA A 39 -8.25 16.25 -6.77
C ALA A 39 -9.58 16.35 -5.99
N ASP A 40 -9.55 16.05 -4.70
CA ASP A 40 -10.71 15.95 -3.81
C ASP A 40 -10.31 16.25 -2.34
N LEU A 41 -10.42 17.53 -1.97
CA LEU A 41 -10.07 17.98 -0.62
C LEU A 41 -10.94 17.34 0.47
N GLU A 42 -12.23 17.15 0.21
CA GLU A 42 -13.16 16.52 1.15
C GLU A 42 -12.75 15.05 1.39
N GLY A 43 -12.49 14.31 0.31
CA GLY A 43 -11.99 12.94 0.40
C GLY A 43 -10.64 12.84 1.12
N TYR A 44 -9.74 13.81 0.94
CA TYR A 44 -8.49 13.89 1.69
C TYR A 44 -8.74 14.09 3.20
N GLU A 45 -9.61 15.04 3.57
CA GLU A 45 -9.95 15.32 4.97
C GLU A 45 -10.60 14.11 5.65
N GLU A 46 -11.49 13.40 4.95
CA GLU A 46 -12.07 12.13 5.40
C GLU A 46 -10.99 11.07 5.67
N MET A 47 -10.04 10.90 4.74
CA MET A 47 -8.96 9.92 4.92
C MET A 47 -8.06 10.30 6.10
N VAL A 48 -7.72 11.57 6.27
CA VAL A 48 -6.93 12.05 7.42
C VAL A 48 -7.69 11.86 8.74
N ALA A 49 -8.99 12.12 8.77
CA ALA A 49 -9.81 11.89 9.96
C ALA A 49 -9.86 10.39 10.32
N SER A 50 -10.03 9.53 9.31
CA SER A 50 -10.07 8.07 9.47
C SER A 50 -8.72 7.46 9.89
N TYR A 51 -7.59 8.08 9.50
CA TYR A 51 -6.25 7.58 9.81
C TYR A 51 -6.03 7.35 11.32
N ARG A 52 -6.51 8.28 12.15
CA ARG A 52 -6.38 8.15 13.60
C ARG A 52 -7.15 6.94 14.12
N THR A 53 -8.42 6.81 13.74
CA THR A 53 -9.33 5.77 14.23
C THR A 53 -8.98 4.39 13.68
N ASP A 54 -8.53 4.31 12.43
CA ASP A 54 -8.39 3.03 11.72
C ASP A 54 -6.95 2.50 11.71
N VAL A 55 -5.96 3.34 12.03
CA VAL A 55 -4.54 2.96 12.01
C VAL A 55 -3.88 3.28 13.34
N VAL A 56 -3.91 4.55 13.78
CA VAL A 56 -3.15 4.96 14.97
C VAL A 56 -3.70 4.30 16.23
N THR A 57 -4.97 4.50 16.54
CA THR A 57 -5.60 3.99 17.77
C THR A 57 -5.48 2.47 17.90
N PRO A 58 -5.81 1.66 16.86
CA PRO A 58 -5.66 0.21 16.96
C PRO A 58 -4.21 -0.24 17.16
N ILE A 59 -3.22 0.44 16.58
CA ILE A 59 -1.81 0.12 16.84
C ILE A 59 -1.43 0.52 18.28
N GLU A 60 -1.88 1.67 18.77
CA GLU A 60 -1.58 2.12 20.13
C GLU A 60 -2.15 1.18 21.20
N ASP A 61 -3.36 0.70 20.96
CA ASP A 61 -4.12 -0.20 21.82
C ASP A 61 -3.77 -1.69 21.63
N ASP A 62 -2.84 -2.00 20.71
CA ASP A 62 -2.40 -3.37 20.39
C ASP A 62 -3.53 -4.26 19.81
N GLU A 63 -4.50 -3.64 19.12
CA GLU A 63 -5.71 -4.26 18.56
C GLU A 63 -5.60 -4.62 17.06
N GLY A 64 -4.38 -4.79 16.53
CA GLY A 64 -4.20 -5.23 15.15
C GLY A 64 -2.74 -5.28 14.72
N ASP A 65 -2.46 -6.01 13.63
CA ASP A 65 -1.12 -6.02 13.03
C ASP A 65 -0.86 -4.66 12.33
N PRO A 66 0.21 -3.94 12.69
CA PRO A 66 0.50 -2.63 12.10
C PRO A 66 0.62 -2.63 10.57
N LEU A 67 1.20 -3.68 9.96
CA LEU A 67 1.32 -3.77 8.51
C LEU A 67 -0.05 -3.97 7.86
N VAL A 68 -0.90 -4.80 8.46
CA VAL A 68 -2.26 -5.05 7.96
C VAL A 68 -3.08 -3.76 7.97
N LEU A 69 -3.03 -2.99 9.06
CA LEU A 69 -3.76 -1.74 9.20
C LEU A 69 -3.29 -0.68 8.19
N TRP A 70 -1.96 -0.54 8.01
CA TRP A 70 -1.41 0.38 7.01
C TRP A 70 -1.77 -0.02 5.58
N LEU A 71 -1.67 -1.31 5.23
CA LEU A 71 -2.04 -1.80 3.90
C LEU A 71 -3.53 -1.60 3.61
N ALA A 72 -4.39 -1.84 4.59
CA ALA A 72 -5.82 -1.61 4.46
C ALA A 72 -6.14 -0.12 4.28
N PHE A 73 -5.45 0.77 4.99
CA PHE A 73 -5.56 2.21 4.81
C PHE A 73 -5.10 2.63 3.41
N GLY A 74 -3.96 2.15 2.94
CA GLY A 74 -3.46 2.42 1.59
C GLY A 74 -4.42 2.00 0.48
N ALA A 75 -5.04 0.83 0.61
CA ALA A 75 -6.04 0.33 -0.34
C ALA A 75 -7.25 1.27 -0.43
N ARG A 76 -7.72 1.79 0.71
CA ARG A 76 -8.82 2.75 0.76
C ARG A 76 -8.45 4.09 0.15
N VAL A 77 -7.26 4.63 0.44
CA VAL A 77 -6.78 5.88 -0.17
C VAL A 77 -6.72 5.74 -1.69
N ALA A 78 -6.16 4.64 -2.21
CA ALA A 78 -6.08 4.38 -3.65
C ALA A 78 -7.48 4.28 -4.29
N GLY A 79 -8.42 3.57 -3.65
CA GLY A 79 -9.80 3.45 -4.12
C GLY A 79 -10.60 4.77 -4.05
N ARG A 80 -10.29 5.65 -3.10
CA ARG A 80 -10.91 6.98 -3.01
C ARG A 80 -10.42 7.92 -4.10
N LEU A 81 -9.13 7.84 -4.43
CA LEU A 81 -8.51 8.68 -5.46
C LEU A 81 -8.92 8.27 -6.88
N HIS A 82 -8.99 6.95 -7.14
CA HIS A 82 -9.35 6.42 -8.45
C HIS A 82 -10.41 5.32 -8.31
N PRO A 83 -11.59 5.45 -8.93
CA PRO A 83 -12.51 4.34 -9.09
C PRO A 83 -11.82 3.14 -9.74
N GLY A 84 -12.09 1.94 -9.24
CA GLY A 84 -11.41 0.73 -9.68
C GLY A 84 -11.53 -0.39 -8.67
N ARG A 85 -10.57 -1.33 -8.73
CA ARG A 85 -10.56 -2.51 -7.87
C ARG A 85 -9.16 -2.84 -7.36
N ALA A 86 -9.08 -3.31 -6.11
CA ALA A 86 -7.88 -3.90 -5.57
C ALA A 86 -7.73 -5.38 -6.02
N VAL A 87 -6.51 -5.78 -6.33
CA VAL A 87 -6.15 -7.14 -6.72
C VAL A 87 -4.87 -7.57 -6.02
N VAL A 88 -4.78 -8.86 -5.74
CA VAL A 88 -3.54 -9.51 -5.30
C VAL A 88 -2.93 -10.21 -6.51
N VAL A 89 -1.64 -10.01 -6.73
CA VAL A 89 -0.86 -10.70 -7.75
C VAL A 89 -0.08 -11.83 -7.09
N GLY A 90 -0.42 -13.07 -7.42
CA GLY A 90 0.23 -14.28 -6.94
C GLY A 90 1.67 -14.41 -7.41
N GLU A 91 2.37 -15.40 -6.85
CA GLU A 91 3.78 -15.70 -7.20
C GLU A 91 3.96 -16.08 -8.68
N ASP A 92 2.92 -16.62 -9.30
CA ASP A 92 2.81 -16.98 -10.73
C ASP A 92 2.43 -15.80 -11.63
N GLY A 93 2.20 -14.61 -11.05
CA GLY A 93 1.76 -13.41 -11.75
C GLY A 93 0.26 -13.33 -12.03
N GLN A 94 -0.54 -14.32 -11.59
CA GLN A 94 -2.00 -14.27 -11.76
C GLN A 94 -2.61 -13.27 -10.77
N ALA A 95 -3.54 -12.47 -11.26
CA ALA A 95 -4.26 -11.50 -10.44
C ALA A 95 -5.60 -12.09 -9.97
N THR A 96 -5.85 -12.01 -8.67
CA THR A 96 -7.15 -12.34 -8.07
C THR A 96 -7.74 -11.12 -7.38
N PRO A 97 -9.09 -10.99 -7.31
CA PRO A 97 -9.71 -9.95 -6.51
C PRO A 97 -9.16 -9.95 -5.08
N PHE A 98 -8.84 -8.77 -4.57
CA PHE A 98 -8.42 -8.63 -3.18
C PHE A 98 -9.58 -8.95 -2.23
N ALA A 99 -9.30 -9.77 -1.22
CA ALA A 99 -10.18 -10.01 -0.10
C ALA A 99 -9.44 -9.66 1.20
N PRO A 100 -10.01 -8.83 2.08
CA PRO A 100 -9.37 -8.48 3.35
C PRO A 100 -9.31 -9.70 4.32
N PRO A 101 -8.35 -9.70 5.26
CA PRO A 101 -7.33 -8.68 5.49
C PRO A 101 -6.14 -8.75 4.50
N PRO A 102 -5.42 -7.64 4.26
CA PRO A 102 -4.21 -7.66 3.43
C PRO A 102 -3.05 -8.38 4.10
N ASP A 103 -2.16 -8.94 3.28
CA ASP A 103 -0.91 -9.60 3.70
C ASP A 103 0.30 -8.89 3.08
N HIS A 104 1.29 -8.54 3.89
CA HIS A 104 2.52 -7.85 3.47
C HIS A 104 3.42 -8.72 2.58
N ARG A 105 3.19 -10.04 2.53
CA ARG A 105 3.87 -10.98 1.63
C ARG A 105 3.27 -11.01 0.22
N GLN A 106 2.17 -10.30 -0.01
CA GLN A 106 1.47 -10.29 -1.29
C GLN A 106 1.74 -9.00 -2.06
N LEU A 107 1.81 -9.12 -3.39
CA LEU A 107 1.79 -7.94 -4.25
C LEU A 107 0.34 -7.44 -4.37
N LEU A 108 0.02 -6.38 -3.64
CA LEU A 108 -1.31 -5.75 -3.62
C LEU A 108 -1.29 -4.49 -4.49
N LEU A 109 -2.11 -4.50 -5.54
CA LEU A 109 -2.25 -3.40 -6.48
C LEU A 109 -3.70 -2.90 -6.48
N HIS A 110 -3.88 -1.59 -6.61
CA HIS A 110 -5.14 -1.02 -7.05
C HIS A 110 -5.10 -0.79 -8.56
N LEU A 111 -6.10 -1.31 -9.27
CA LEU A 111 -6.28 -1.14 -10.70
C LEU A 111 -7.40 -0.13 -10.95
N PRO A 112 -7.08 1.10 -11.39
CA PRO A 112 -8.08 2.06 -11.82
C PRO A 112 -8.91 1.54 -12.99
N ASP A 113 -10.17 1.98 -13.09
CA ASP A 113 -11.04 1.65 -14.22
C ASP A 113 -10.61 2.35 -15.52
N ASP A 114 -9.97 3.52 -15.40
CA ASP A 114 -9.34 4.19 -16.54
C ASP A 114 -8.04 3.48 -16.92
N VAL A 115 -8.07 2.78 -18.07
CA VAL A 115 -6.94 2.03 -18.63
C VAL A 115 -5.73 2.90 -18.99
N LYS A 116 -5.88 4.23 -19.03
CA LYS A 116 -4.76 5.16 -19.23
C LYS A 116 -4.00 5.44 -17.95
N THR A 117 -4.64 5.22 -16.79
CA THR A 117 -4.02 5.38 -15.48
C THR A 117 -3.23 4.13 -15.12
N ARG A 118 -2.03 4.33 -14.58
CA ARG A 118 -1.17 3.23 -14.13
C ARG A 118 -1.79 2.53 -12.92
N ALA A 119 -1.44 1.26 -12.73
CA ALA A 119 -1.75 0.57 -11.48
C ALA A 119 -1.02 1.24 -10.31
N ILE A 120 -1.67 1.26 -9.15
CA ILE A 120 -1.16 1.90 -7.94
C ILE A 120 -0.69 0.80 -6.99
N PRO A 121 0.60 0.77 -6.60
CA PRO A 121 1.08 -0.16 -5.59
C PRO A 121 0.52 0.25 -4.23
N VAL A 122 -0.15 -0.69 -3.57
CA VAL A 122 -0.63 -0.53 -2.19
C VAL A 122 0.31 -1.26 -1.23
N GLY A 123 0.79 -2.44 -1.63
CA GLY A 123 1.79 -3.23 -0.92
C GLY A 123 2.65 -4.01 -1.91
N ILE A 124 3.95 -4.09 -1.64
CA ILE A 124 4.90 -4.86 -2.44
C ILE A 124 5.62 -5.80 -1.47
N PRO A 125 5.70 -7.11 -1.75
CA PRO A 125 6.45 -8.04 -0.92
C PRO A 125 7.92 -7.64 -0.87
N ALA A 126 8.61 -8.00 0.21
CA ALA A 126 10.03 -7.71 0.38
C ALA A 126 10.86 -8.25 -0.80
N ASP A 127 10.55 -9.48 -1.21
CA ASP A 127 11.18 -10.18 -2.33
C ASP A 127 10.13 -10.59 -3.38
N PRO A 128 9.79 -9.69 -4.34
CA PRO A 128 8.87 -10.03 -5.41
C PRO A 128 9.42 -11.14 -6.30
N THR A 129 8.57 -12.10 -6.68
CA THR A 129 8.94 -13.12 -7.67
C THR A 129 9.21 -12.48 -9.04
N PRO A 130 9.89 -13.18 -9.97
CA PRO A 130 10.10 -12.66 -11.33
C PRO A 130 8.79 -12.25 -12.02
N ALA A 131 7.69 -13.00 -11.81
CA ALA A 131 6.39 -12.68 -12.36
C ALA A 131 5.80 -11.40 -11.74
N GLN A 132 5.85 -11.27 -10.42
CA GLN A 132 5.41 -10.06 -9.71
C GLN A 132 6.25 -8.83 -10.10
N ALA A 133 7.57 -8.99 -10.24
CA ALA A 133 8.47 -7.95 -10.70
C ALA A 133 8.14 -7.48 -12.12
N ALA A 134 7.85 -8.42 -13.03
CA ALA A 134 7.39 -8.10 -14.38
C ALA A 134 6.04 -7.36 -14.37
N THR A 135 5.10 -7.75 -13.51
CA THR A 135 3.83 -7.04 -13.33
C THR A 135 4.04 -5.61 -12.83
N LEU A 136 4.94 -5.39 -11.87
CA LEU A 136 5.31 -4.05 -11.40
C LEU A 136 5.94 -3.20 -12.51
N ASP A 137 6.86 -3.79 -13.28
CA ASP A 137 7.50 -3.11 -14.39
C ASP A 137 6.48 -2.68 -15.45
N LEU A 138 5.56 -3.57 -15.81
CA LEU A 138 4.54 -3.29 -16.82
C LEU A 138 3.47 -2.31 -16.34
N LEU A 139 2.79 -2.62 -15.23
CA LEU A 139 1.56 -1.93 -14.83
C LEU A 139 1.80 -0.67 -14.00
N VAL A 140 2.87 -0.64 -13.22
CA VAL A 140 3.19 0.49 -12.34
C VAL A 140 4.21 1.41 -13.00
N ARG A 141 5.31 0.85 -13.53
CA ARG A 141 6.44 1.62 -14.08
C ARG A 141 6.31 1.90 -15.58
N GLY A 142 5.40 1.24 -16.28
CA GLY A 142 5.19 1.40 -17.72
C GLY A 142 6.36 0.93 -18.59
N ARG A 143 7.20 0.02 -18.08
CA ARG A 143 8.31 -0.59 -18.81
C ARG A 143 7.77 -1.78 -19.61
N THR A 144 7.93 -1.72 -20.93
CA THR A 144 7.44 -2.76 -21.85
C THR A 144 8.51 -3.76 -22.31
N ARG A 145 9.77 -3.59 -21.89
CA ARG A 145 10.80 -4.62 -22.13
C ARG A 145 10.78 -5.62 -20.99
N LEU A 146 10.43 -6.87 -21.31
CA LEU A 146 10.70 -8.00 -20.42
C LEU A 146 12.22 -8.11 -20.24
N PRO A 147 12.74 -8.33 -19.02
CA PRO A 147 14.15 -8.67 -18.85
C PRO A 147 14.44 -9.93 -19.67
N GLU A 148 15.52 -9.91 -20.46
CA GLU A 148 15.98 -11.09 -21.19
C GLU A 148 16.25 -12.19 -20.16
N SER A 149 15.61 -13.34 -20.32
CA SER A 149 15.90 -14.53 -19.53
C SER A 149 17.38 -14.88 -19.74
N ALA A 150 18.16 -14.81 -18.67
CA ALA A 150 19.54 -15.28 -18.63
C ALA A 150 19.61 -16.81 -18.54
#